data_AF-A0A3B1E5L1-F1
#
_entry.id   AF-A0A3B1E5L1-F1
#
_cell.length_a   1.000
_cell.length_b   1.000
_cell.length_c   1.000
_cell.angle_alpha   90.00
_cell.angle_beta   90.00
_cell.angle_gamma   90.00
#
_symmetry.space_group_name_H-M   'P 1'
#
loop_
_entity.id
_entity.type
_entity.pdbx_description
1 polymer ?
#
loop_
_entity_poly.entity_id
_entity_poly.type
_entity_poly.pdbx_seq_one_letter_code
_entity_poly.pdbx_strand_id
1 'polypeptide(L)'
;MIVKSIYKHFYQKLILATSIFVIILSFIFYGFIKSTIYNDIFHELLENAVLVDKLSKNYVFNNKEMQYKLFISDNIKIDLIPVANISKITYKQYVKGKDNFVELLYPFDKEKQLFLKLTKNTNSANKLLNKIFSNILFLCFGGFKNFISSYY
;
A
#
# COMPACT_ATOMS: atom_id res chain seq x y z
N MET A 1 0.73 12.78 54.75
CA MET A 1 0.07 13.41 53.57
C MET A 1 0.95 13.47 52.31
N ILE A 2 2.28 13.35 52.38
CA ILE A 2 3.23 13.51 51.25
C ILE A 2 3.19 12.33 50.24
N VAL A 3 2.89 11.12 50.72
CA VAL A 3 2.95 9.87 49.94
C VAL A 3 2.00 9.87 48.73
N LYS A 4 0.84 10.54 48.81
CA LYS A 4 -0.12 10.68 47.69
C LYS A 4 0.46 11.43 46.48
N SER A 5 1.38 12.36 46.69
CA SER A 5 1.96 13.20 45.63
C SER A 5 2.98 12.43 44.78
N ILE A 6 3.82 11.60 45.40
CA ILE A 6 4.85 10.81 44.71
C ILE A 6 4.21 9.76 43.79
N TYR A 7 3.18 9.05 44.28
CA TYR A 7 2.44 8.10 43.44
C TYR A 7 1.78 8.81 42.25
N LYS A 8 1.13 9.96 42.46
CA LYS A 8 0.54 10.74 41.37
C LYS A 8 1.57 11.13 40.31
N HIS A 9 2.73 11.63 40.71
CA HIS A 9 3.81 11.99 39.77
C HIS A 9 4.42 10.77 39.08
N PHE A 10 4.54 9.64 39.77
CA PHE A 10 5.00 8.38 39.18
C PHE A 10 4.03 7.88 38.11
N TYR A 11 2.72 7.83 38.39
CA TYR A 11 1.71 7.45 37.41
C TYR A 11 1.69 8.38 36.20
N GLN A 12 1.81 9.69 36.39
CA GLN A 12 1.89 10.66 35.29
C GLN A 12 3.09 10.39 34.37
N LYS A 13 4.28 10.16 34.96
CA LYS A 13 5.49 9.85 34.18
C LYS A 13 5.37 8.50 33.46
N LEU A 14 4.82 7.49 34.12
CA LEU A 14 4.59 6.17 33.55
C LEU A 14 3.66 6.26 32.33
N ILE A 15 2.55 6.99 32.46
CA ILE A 15 1.57 7.16 31.38
C ILE A 15 2.14 7.96 30.23
N LEU A 16 2.90 9.02 30.52
CA LEU A 16 3.58 9.78 29.47
C LEU A 16 4.55 8.88 28.70
N ALA A 17 5.36 8.09 29.41
CA ALA A 17 6.31 7.17 28.79
C ALA A 17 5.62 6.10 27.94
N THR A 18 4.53 5.49 28.43
CA THR A 18 3.78 4.49 27.66
C THR A 18 3.06 5.12 26.48
N SER A 19 2.49 6.31 26.60
CA SER A 19 1.88 7.02 25.45
C SER A 19 2.90 7.31 24.35
N ILE A 20 4.08 7.83 24.69
CA ILE A 20 5.15 8.08 23.71
C ILE A 20 5.59 6.77 23.05
N PHE A 21 5.78 5.72 23.84
CA PHE A 21 6.15 4.41 23.34
C PHE A 21 5.12 3.87 22.33
N VAL A 22 3.83 3.94 22.65
CA VAL A 22 2.77 3.46 21.75
C VAL A 22 2.69 4.31 20.48
N ILE A 23 2.90 5.63 20.57
CA ILE A 23 2.95 6.51 19.38
C ILE A 23 4.07 6.07 18.45
N ILE A 24 5.29 5.87 18.97
CA ILE A 24 6.44 5.39 18.19
C ILE A 24 6.11 4.04 17.54
N LEU A 25 5.56 3.10 18.32
CA LEU A 25 5.19 1.79 17.84
C LEU A 25 4.11 1.85 16.75
N SER A 26 3.17 2.79 16.84
CA SER A 26 2.13 3.03 15.84
C SER A 26 2.71 3.47 14.50
N PHE A 27 3.72 4.34 14.51
CA PHE A 27 4.43 4.75 13.29
C PHE A 27 5.20 3.58 12.66
N ILE A 28 5.84 2.75 13.48
CA ILE A 28 6.54 1.55 13.02
C ILE A 28 5.54 0.59 12.35
N PHE A 29 4.42 0.29 13.00
CA PHE A 29 3.37 -0.56 12.43
C PHE A 29 2.78 0.01 11.14
N TYR A 30 2.54 1.32 11.07
CA TYR A 30 2.10 1.98 9.85
C TYR A 30 3.06 1.72 8.69
N GLY A 31 4.37 1.86 8.93
CA GLY A 31 5.40 1.56 7.95
C GLY A 31 5.36 0.11 7.46
N PHE A 32 5.28 -0.84 8.39
CA PHE A 32 5.17 -2.26 8.05
C PHE A 32 3.92 -2.58 7.23
N ILE A 33 2.74 -2.14 7.69
CA ILE A 33 1.47 -2.40 7.00
C ILE A 33 1.48 -1.77 5.60
N LYS A 34 1.99 -0.54 5.48
CA LYS A 34 2.16 0.11 4.17
C LYS A 34 3.06 -0.71 3.26
N SER A 35 4.21 -1.16 3.76
CA SER A 35 5.15 -1.99 2.99
C SER A 35 4.49 -3.27 2.49
N THR A 36 3.81 -4.00 3.38
CA THR A 36 3.10 -5.24 3.04
C THR A 36 2.04 -5.01 1.97
N ILE A 37 1.15 -4.04 2.16
CA ILE A 37 0.07 -3.74 1.20
C ILE A 37 0.64 -3.42 -0.20
N TYR A 38 1.68 -2.59 -0.27
CA TYR A 38 2.27 -2.22 -1.57
C TYR A 38 3.08 -3.36 -2.19
N ASN A 39 3.67 -4.24 -1.38
CA ASN A 39 4.31 -5.46 -1.86
C ASN A 39 3.28 -6.44 -2.44
N ASP A 40 2.13 -6.61 -1.78
CA ASP A 40 1.04 -7.45 -2.27
C ASP A 40 0.49 -6.91 -3.61
N ILE A 41 0.31 -5.58 -3.72
CA ILE A 41 -0.07 -4.93 -4.99
C ILE A 41 0.98 -5.20 -6.08
N PHE A 42 2.27 -5.13 -5.75
CA PHE A 42 3.34 -5.44 -6.71
C PHE A 42 3.26 -6.89 -7.19
N HIS A 43 3.12 -7.85 -6.28
CA HIS A 43 2.99 -9.27 -6.63
C HIS A 43 1.76 -9.54 -7.49
N GLU A 44 0.61 -8.97 -7.12
CA GLU A 44 -0.62 -9.07 -7.92
C GLU A 44 -0.40 -8.54 -9.34
N LEU A 45 0.20 -7.36 -9.51
CA LEU A 45 0.49 -6.82 -10.83
C LEU A 45 1.47 -7.71 -11.61
N LEU A 46 2.47 -8.28 -10.95
CA LEU A 46 3.46 -9.14 -11.58
C LEU A 46 2.85 -10.47 -12.04
N GLU A 47 2.05 -11.12 -11.20
CA GLU A 47 1.33 -12.34 -11.54
C GLU A 47 0.41 -12.11 -12.74
N ASN A 48 -0.34 -11.01 -12.72
CA ASN A 48 -1.21 -10.61 -13.82
C ASN A 48 -0.42 -10.35 -15.12
N ALA A 49 0.73 -9.68 -15.05
CA ALA A 49 1.59 -9.48 -16.22
C ALA A 49 2.10 -10.81 -16.80
N VAL A 50 2.52 -11.75 -15.94
CA VAL A 50 2.96 -13.09 -16.35
C VAL A 50 1.82 -13.89 -16.97
N LEU A 51 0.60 -13.76 -16.44
CA LEU A 51 -0.59 -14.39 -17.03
C LEU A 51 -0.90 -13.84 -18.43
N VAL A 52 -0.87 -12.50 -18.62
CA VAL A 52 -1.01 -11.90 -19.98
C VAL A 52 0.07 -12.44 -20.91
N ASP A 53 1.33 -12.45 -20.47
CA ASP A 53 2.45 -12.89 -21.29
C ASP A 53 2.27 -14.35 -21.77
N LYS A 54 1.91 -15.26 -20.85
CA LYS A 54 1.63 -16.67 -21.18
C LYS A 54 0.43 -16.82 -22.11
N LEU A 55 -0.68 -16.14 -21.81
CA LEU A 55 -1.90 -16.24 -22.62
C LEU A 55 -1.68 -15.67 -24.02
N SER A 56 -1.01 -14.53 -24.13
CA SER A 56 -0.74 -13.90 -25.43
C SER A 56 0.17 -14.75 -26.31
N LYS A 57 1.23 -15.38 -25.77
CA LYS A 57 2.10 -16.30 -26.53
C LYS A 57 1.34 -17.54 -27.02
N ASN A 58 0.38 -18.04 -26.25
CA ASN A 58 -0.48 -19.14 -26.67
C ASN A 58 -1.55 -18.72 -27.69
N TYR A 59 -2.01 -17.46 -27.67
CA TYR A 59 -3.07 -16.94 -28.56
C TYR A 59 -2.54 -16.37 -29.88
N VAL A 60 -1.29 -15.89 -29.92
CA VAL A 60 -0.60 -15.46 -31.16
C VAL A 60 -0.52 -16.59 -32.20
N PHE A 61 -0.72 -17.86 -31.78
CA PHE A 61 -0.85 -19.00 -32.69
C PHE A 61 -2.18 -19.07 -33.45
N ASN A 62 -3.23 -18.37 -33.00
CA ASN A 62 -4.58 -18.43 -33.54
C ASN A 62 -5.17 -17.03 -33.76
N ASN A 63 -4.71 -16.35 -34.82
CA ASN A 63 -5.25 -15.13 -35.43
C ASN A 63 -6.66 -14.70 -34.96
N LYS A 64 -6.71 -13.76 -34.00
CA LYS A 64 -7.79 -12.76 -33.82
C LYS A 64 -7.38 -11.76 -32.74
N GLU A 65 -7.62 -10.49 -33.00
CA GLU A 65 -7.32 -9.36 -32.12
C GLU A 65 -7.73 -9.64 -30.67
N MET A 66 -6.73 -9.74 -29.79
CA MET A 66 -6.95 -10.01 -28.38
C MET A 66 -7.55 -8.75 -27.73
N GLN A 67 -8.82 -8.80 -27.36
CA GLN A 67 -9.37 -7.84 -26.43
C GLN A 67 -8.72 -8.08 -25.06
N TYR A 68 -7.56 -7.46 -24.80
CA TYR A 68 -6.86 -7.43 -23.50
C TYR A 68 -7.75 -6.97 -22.33
N LYS A 69 -8.97 -6.54 -22.62
CA LYS A 69 -9.92 -5.86 -21.76
C LYS A 69 -10.65 -6.77 -20.76
N LEU A 70 -10.63 -8.11 -20.90
CA LEU A 70 -11.60 -8.96 -20.20
C LEU A 70 -11.09 -9.96 -19.15
N PHE A 71 -9.79 -10.19 -18.98
CA PHE A 71 -9.34 -11.33 -18.16
C PHE A 71 -8.71 -11.00 -16.81
N ILE A 72 -8.43 -9.73 -16.48
CA ILE A 72 -7.45 -9.44 -15.44
C ILE A 72 -7.92 -8.33 -14.49
N SER A 73 -8.88 -8.70 -13.65
CA SER A 73 -9.44 -7.94 -12.52
C SER A 73 -9.99 -6.54 -12.85
N ASP A 74 -11.22 -6.25 -12.44
CA ASP A 74 -11.97 -5.02 -12.78
C ASP A 74 -11.25 -3.68 -12.48
N ASN A 75 -10.12 -3.71 -11.78
CA ASN A 75 -9.40 -2.53 -11.29
C ASN A 75 -7.95 -2.40 -11.80
N ILE A 76 -7.48 -3.29 -12.70
CA ILE A 76 -6.13 -3.21 -13.29
C ILE A 76 -6.25 -2.87 -14.77
N LYS A 77 -5.71 -1.72 -15.18
CA LYS A 77 -5.62 -1.33 -16.59
C LYS A 77 -4.32 -1.86 -17.18
N ILE A 78 -4.40 -2.52 -18.33
CA ILE A 78 -3.25 -3.08 -19.04
C ILE A 78 -3.14 -2.42 -20.41
N ASP A 79 -2.00 -1.79 -20.68
CA ASP A 79 -1.68 -1.17 -21.97
C ASP A 79 -0.37 -1.79 -22.51
N LEU A 80 -0.28 -2.05 -23.82
CA LEU A 80 0.98 -2.42 -24.47
C LEU A 80 1.65 -1.14 -25.00
N ILE A 81 2.86 -0.83 -24.53
CA ILE A 81 3.55 0.39 -24.91
C ILE A 81 4.99 0.11 -25.34
N PRO A 82 5.51 0.81 -26.37
CA PRO A 82 6.93 0.82 -26.66
C PRO A 82 7.65 1.66 -25.61
N VAL A 83 8.72 1.12 -25.02
CA VAL A 83 9.54 1.84 -24.04
C VAL A 83 11.01 1.69 -24.41
N ALA A 84 11.60 2.79 -24.88
CA ALA A 84 13.02 2.83 -25.17
C ALA A 84 13.84 2.83 -23.87
N ASN A 85 14.96 2.09 -23.88
CA ASN A 85 16.02 2.19 -22.88
C ASN A 85 15.70 1.67 -21.46
N ILE A 86 14.68 0.81 -21.31
CA ILE A 86 14.42 0.07 -20.07
C ILE A 86 14.56 -1.43 -20.38
N SER A 87 15.35 -2.14 -19.58
CA SER A 87 15.56 -3.60 -19.75
C SER A 87 15.08 -4.42 -18.56
N LYS A 88 14.59 -3.75 -17.50
CA LYS A 88 14.19 -4.36 -16.23
C LYS A 88 12.75 -3.99 -15.88
N ILE A 89 12.12 -4.85 -15.07
CA ILE A 89 10.82 -4.56 -14.48
C ILE A 89 10.93 -3.26 -13.68
N THR A 90 10.01 -2.33 -13.94
CA THR A 90 9.97 -1.04 -13.25
C THR A 90 8.66 -0.91 -12.50
N TYR A 91 8.73 -0.50 -11.24
CA TYR A 91 7.59 -0.27 -10.39
C TYR A 91 7.61 1.17 -9.88
N LYS A 92 6.52 1.90 -10.08
CA LYS A 92 6.44 3.31 -9.66
C LYS A 92 5.09 3.64 -9.06
N GLN A 93 5.11 4.54 -8.08
CA GLN A 93 3.93 5.13 -7.46
C GLN A 93 3.81 6.58 -7.93
N TYR A 94 2.60 7.02 -8.26
CA TYR A 94 2.36 8.40 -8.66
C TYR A 94 0.94 8.86 -8.31
N VAL A 95 0.77 10.17 -8.26
CA VAL A 95 -0.53 10.82 -8.03
C VAL A 95 -0.96 11.47 -9.34
N LYS A 96 -2.21 11.28 -9.72
CA LYS A 96 -2.82 11.96 -10.87
C LYS A 96 -4.15 12.57 -10.43
N GLY A 97 -4.19 13.90 -10.35
CA GLY A 97 -5.33 14.60 -9.78
C GLY A 97 -5.48 14.28 -8.29
N LYS A 98 -6.63 13.70 -7.91
CA LYS A 98 -6.92 13.29 -6.52
C LYS A 98 -6.62 11.81 -6.26
N ASP A 99 -6.22 11.08 -7.28
CA ASP A 99 -6.12 9.63 -7.25
C ASP A 99 -4.67 9.16 -7.20
N ASN A 100 -4.44 8.11 -6.43
CA ASN A 100 -3.15 7.46 -6.29
C ASN A 100 -3.12 6.22 -7.16
N PHE A 101 -1.99 6.05 -7.84
CA PHE A 101 -1.77 4.95 -8.76
C PHE A 101 -0.43 4.29 -8.52
N VAL A 102 -0.42 3.01 -8.84
CA VAL A 102 0.78 2.21 -9.01
C VAL A 102 0.86 1.76 -10.46
N GLU A 103 2.06 1.79 -11.01
CA GLU A 103 2.35 1.28 -12.35
C GLU A 103 3.49 0.28 -12.31
N LEU A 104 3.28 -0.84 -13.00
CA LEU A 104 4.27 -1.87 -13.28
C LEU A 104 4.54 -1.91 -14.79
N LEU A 105 5.81 -1.81 -15.18
CA LEU A 105 6.28 -2.08 -16.53
C LEU A 105 6.94 -3.45 -16.57
N TYR A 106 6.34 -4.38 -17.32
CA TYR A 106 6.83 -5.74 -17.50
C TYR A 106 7.33 -5.93 -18.94
N PRO A 107 8.55 -6.47 -19.17
CA PRO A 107 9.09 -6.66 -20.51
C PRO A 107 8.31 -7.76 -21.24
N PHE A 108 7.68 -7.40 -22.36
CA PHE A 108 6.87 -8.32 -23.16
C PHE A 108 7.65 -8.89 -24.35
N ASP A 109 8.21 -8.00 -25.18
CA ASP A 109 9.03 -8.35 -26.33
C ASP A 109 10.32 -7.52 -26.26
N LYS A 110 11.44 -8.20 -26.01
CA LYS A 110 12.76 -7.57 -25.86
C LYS A 110 13.32 -7.06 -27.18
N GLU A 111 12.94 -7.67 -28.30
CA GLU A 111 13.42 -7.29 -29.63
C GLU A 111 12.71 -6.01 -30.10
N LYS A 112 11.41 -5.92 -29.84
CA LYS A 112 10.58 -4.76 -30.21
C LYS A 112 10.49 -3.69 -29.13
N GLN A 113 11.18 -3.87 -28.00
CA GLN A 113 11.13 -2.99 -26.83
C GLN A 113 9.69 -2.72 -26.35
N LEU A 114 8.84 -3.76 -26.41
CA LEU A 114 7.44 -3.66 -25.99
C LEU A 114 7.31 -4.07 -24.53
N PHE A 115 6.54 -3.27 -23.79
CA PHE A 115 6.28 -3.46 -22.38
C PHE A 115 4.78 -3.54 -22.12
N LEU A 116 4.38 -4.49 -21.27
CA LEU A 116 3.07 -4.47 -20.63
C LEU A 116 3.13 -3.44 -19.50
N LYS A 117 2.30 -2.41 -19.64
CA LYS A 117 2.07 -1.41 -18.61
C LYS A 117 0.80 -1.76 -17.86
N LEU A 118 0.95 -2.17 -16.61
CA LEU A 118 -0.17 -2.42 -15.72
C LEU A 118 -0.32 -1.26 -14.75
N THR A 119 -1.51 -0.70 -14.64
CA THR A 119 -1.83 0.42 -13.77
C THR A 119 -2.97 0.05 -12.84
N LYS A 120 -2.78 0.24 -11.53
CA LYS A 120 -3.80 0.01 -10.51
C LYS A 120 -4.04 1.25 -9.68
N ASN A 121 -5.31 1.58 -9.45
CA ASN A 121 -5.69 2.63 -8.50
C ASN A 121 -5.50 2.10 -7.06
N THR A 122 -4.83 2.88 -6.21
CA THR A 122 -4.51 2.50 -4.82
C THR A 122 -5.24 3.34 -3.79
N ASN A 123 -6.26 4.11 -4.18
CA ASN A 123 -7.05 4.93 -3.24
C ASN A 123 -7.69 4.09 -2.14
N SER A 124 -8.24 2.92 -2.49
CA SER A 124 -8.84 2.01 -1.51
C SER A 124 -7.81 1.50 -0.51
N ALA A 125 -6.61 1.16 -0.97
CA ALA A 125 -5.50 0.74 -0.13
C ALA A 125 -5.06 1.88 0.81
N ASN A 126 -4.92 3.10 0.29
CA ASN A 126 -4.57 4.28 1.08
C ASN A 126 -5.66 4.62 2.11
N LYS A 127 -6.94 4.51 1.73
CA LYS A 127 -8.07 4.73 2.64
C LYS A 127 -8.08 3.69 3.76
N LEU A 128 -7.79 2.43 3.46
CA LEU A 128 -7.69 1.36 4.43
C LEU A 128 -6.52 1.57 5.39
N LEU A 129 -5.34 1.91 4.86
CA LEU A 129 -4.17 2.24 5.66
C LEU A 129 -4.43 3.41 6.62
N ASN A 130 -5.09 4.47 6.12
CA ASN A 130 -5.47 5.63 6.95
C ASN A 130 -6.49 5.25 8.04
N LYS A 131 -7.47 4.38 7.73
CA LYS A 131 -8.41 3.87 8.73
C LYS A 131 -7.71 3.07 9.82
N ILE A 132 -6.80 2.16 9.44
CA ILE A 132 -6.02 1.38 10.41
C ILE A 132 -5.20 2.32 11.30
N PHE A 133 -4.47 3.25 10.69
CA PHE A 133 -3.66 4.21 11.44
C PHE A 133 -4.49 5.07 12.39
N SER A 134 -5.62 5.59 11.91
CA SER A 134 -6.54 6.39 12.72
C SER A 134 -7.12 5.56 13.87
N ASN A 135 -7.46 4.30 13.65
CA ASN A 135 -7.97 3.42 14.71
C ASN A 135 -6.90 3.15 15.76
N ILE A 136 -5.65 2.90 15.36
CA ILE A 136 -4.53 2.72 16.27
C ILE A 136 -4.33 3.99 17.11
N LEU A 137 -4.27 5.16 16.48
CA LEU A 137 -4.15 6.44 17.19
C LEU A 137 -5.34 6.69 18.13
N PHE A 138 -6.57 6.39 17.69
CA PHE A 138 -7.75 6.52 18.53
C PHE A 138 -7.68 5.62 19.77
N LEU A 139 -7.16 4.39 19.66
CA LEU A 139 -6.95 3.54 20.83
C LEU A 139 -5.93 4.16 21.80
N CYS A 140 -4.87 4.79 21.28
CA CYS A 140 -3.86 5.47 22.09
C CYS A 140 -4.45 6.68 22.84
N PHE A 141 -5.17 7.56 22.15
CA PHE A 141 -5.70 8.80 22.71
C PHE A 141 -7.05 8.63 23.42
N GLY A 142 -7.86 7.66 23.02
CA GLY A 142 -9.14 7.33 23.64
C GLY A 142 -8.97 6.82 25.07
N GLY A 143 -7.93 6.00 25.32
CA GLY A 143 -7.51 5.64 26.68
C GLY A 143 -7.05 6.85 27.51
N PHE A 144 -6.40 7.82 26.86
CA PHE A 144 -5.89 9.03 27.51
C PHE A 144 -7.01 9.97 27.97
N LYS A 145 -8.09 10.14 27.18
CA LYS A 145 -9.24 10.97 27.54
C LYS A 145 -9.99 10.45 28.77
N ASN A 146 -10.26 9.14 28.83
CA ASN A 146 -10.90 8.53 30.01
C ASN A 146 -10.00 8.60 31.25
N PHE A 147 -8.67 8.57 31.07
CA PHE A 147 -7.74 8.71 32.17
C PHE A 147 -7.70 10.13 32.75
N ILE A 148 -7.67 11.19 31.91
CA ILE A 148 -7.67 12.58 32.38
C ILE A 148 -8.96 12.90 33.16
N SER A 149 -10.11 12.39 32.69
CA SER A 149 -11.42 12.61 33.33
C SER A 149 -11.58 11.89 34.69
N SER A 150 -10.71 10.93 35.03
CA SER A 150 -10.75 10.24 36.33
C SER A 150 -9.84 10.91 37.38
N TYR A 151 -9.02 11.87 36.98
CA TYR A 151 -8.01 12.53 37.83
C TYR A 151 -8.23 14.04 37.99
N TYR A 152 -9.30 14.57 37.38
CA TYR A 152 -9.93 15.88 37.62
C TYR A 152 -11.36 15.67 38.09
#